data_AF-A0A950H7I3-F1
#
_entry.id   AF-A0A950H7I3-F1
#
_cell.length_a   1.000
_cell.length_b   1.000
_cell.length_c   1.000
_cell.angle_alpha   90.00
_cell.angle_beta   90.00
_cell.angle_gamma   90.00
#
_symmetry.space_group_name_H-M   'P 1'
#
loop_
_entity.id
_entity.type
_entity.pdbx_description
1 polymer ?
#
loop_
_entity_poly.entity_id
_entity_poly.type
_entity_poly.pdbx_seq_one_letter_code
_entity_poly.pdbx_strand_id
1 'polypeptide(L)' 'LRLEAFNIFNHAQFTNPTGEINSSTFGLVTGARAARILQIGAKFLF' A
#
# COMPACT_ATOMS: atom_id res chain seq x y z
N LEU A 1 -12.81 20.68 -5.55
CA LEU A 1 -13.11 19.28 -5.15
C LEU A 1 -12.17 18.36 -5.94
N ARG A 2 -11.60 17.33 -5.31
CA ARG A 2 -10.67 16.36 -5.91
C ARG A 2 -11.05 14.96 -5.45
N LEU A 3 -10.99 14.01 -6.37
CA LEU A 3 -11.23 12.58 -6.13
C LEU A 3 -9.98 11.80 -6.53
N GLU A 4 -9.55 10.89 -5.67
CA GLU A 4 -8.40 10.01 -5.91
C GLU A 4 -8.77 8.57 -5.57
N ALA A 5 -8.29 7.63 -6.37
CA ALA A 5 -8.42 6.20 -6.12
C ALA A 5 -7.05 5.53 -6.26
N PHE A 6 -6.65 4.80 -5.24
CA PHE A 6 -5.43 3.98 -5.22
C PHE A 6 -5.83 2.52 -5.08
N ASN A 7 -5.17 1.64 -5.82
CA ASN A 7 -5.49 0.23 -5.87
C ASN A 7 -6.99 -0.03 -6.14
N ILE A 8 -7.55 0.61 -7.18
CA ILE A 8 -8.99 0.63 -7.45
C ILE A 8 -9.60 -0.77 -7.62
N PHE A 9 -8.81 -1.72 -8.12
CA PHE A 9 -9.20 -3.12 -8.30
C PHE A 9 -8.88 -4.04 -7.10
N ASN A 10 -8.36 -3.47 -6.00
CA ASN A 10 -7.96 -4.20 -4.81
C ASN A 10 -6.99 -5.37 -5.09
N HIS A 11 -6.01 -5.16 -5.98
CA HIS A 11 -4.94 -6.10 -6.25
C HIS A 11 -3.97 -6.15 -5.06
N ALA A 12 -3.73 -7.33 -4.50
CA ALA A 12 -2.80 -7.51 -3.41
C ALA A 12 -1.35 -7.39 -3.92
N GLN A 13 -0.57 -6.47 -3.35
CA GLN A 13 0.86 -6.31 -3.67
C GLN A 13 1.69 -6.57 -2.41
N PHE A 14 2.41 -7.68 -2.41
CA PHE A 14 3.25 -8.06 -1.29
C PHE A 14 4.60 -7.34 -1.32
N THR A 15 5.19 -7.09 -0.16
CA THR A 15 6.56 -6.57 -0.07
C THR A 15 7.55 -7.70 -0.32
N ASN A 16 8.75 -7.35 -0.80
CA ASN A 16 9.80 -8.35 -0.99
C ASN A 16 10.17 -9.00 0.36
N PRO A 17 10.44 -10.31 0.38
CA PRO A 17 10.99 -10.97 1.55
C PRO A 17 12.41 -10.45 1.84
N THR A 18 12.85 -10.55 3.09
CA THR A 18 14.25 -10.20 3.44
C THR A 18 15.23 -11.23 2.86
N GLY A 19 16.30 -10.72 2.25
CA GLY A 19 17.43 -11.52 1.74
C GLY A 19 18.57 -11.71 2.74
N GLU A 20 18.43 -11.17 3.95
CA GLU A 20 19.45 -11.32 5.00
C GLU A 20 19.37 -12.71 5.62
N ILE A 21 20.35 -13.57 5.29
CA ILE A 21 20.37 -15.00 5.68
C ILE A 21 20.33 -15.20 7.21
N ASN A 22 20.85 -14.23 7.98
CA ASN A 22 20.85 -14.28 9.44
C ASN A 22 19.55 -13.72 10.07
N SER A 23 18.58 -13.29 9.27
CA SER A 23 17.30 -12.79 9.78
C SER A 23 16.36 -13.93 10.19
N SER A 24 15.65 -13.77 11.29
CA SER A 24 14.60 -14.72 11.72
C SER A 24 13.41 -14.79 10.74
N THR A 25 13.34 -13.86 9.78
CA THR A 25 12.30 -13.80 8.74
C THR A 25 12.87 -14.00 7.34
N PHE A 26 14.10 -14.52 7.20
CA PHE A 26 14.74 -14.77 5.91
C PHE A 26 13.83 -15.54 4.94
N GLY A 27 13.62 -14.99 3.74
CA GLY A 27 12.77 -15.59 2.71
C GLY A 27 11.26 -15.50 2.96
N LEU A 28 10.80 -14.95 4.09
CA LEU A 28 9.37 -14.77 4.36
C LEU A 28 8.86 -13.40 3.90
N VAL A 29 7.71 -13.41 3.24
CA VAL A 29 6.92 -12.21 2.95
C VAL A 29 6.11 -11.85 4.19
N THR A 30 6.44 -10.74 4.81
CA THR A 30 5.85 -10.33 6.10
C THR A 30 4.93 -9.12 6.00
N GLY A 31 4.74 -8.56 4.80
CA GLY A 31 3.97 -7.34 4.59
C GLY A 31 3.32 -7.27 3.22
N ALA A 32 2.36 -6.35 3.12
CA ALA A 32 1.70 -5.97 1.88
C ALA A 32 1.55 -4.45 1.82
N ARG A 33 1.52 -3.90 0.61
CA ARG A 33 1.20 -2.49 0.37
C ARG A 33 -0.27 -2.22 0.70
N ALA A 34 -0.61 -0.94 0.80
CA ALA A 34 -1.97 -0.51 1.10
C ALA A 34 -3.00 -1.14 0.15
N ALA A 35 -4.11 -1.57 0.73
CA ALA A 35 -5.28 -2.05 0.00
C ALA A 35 -5.95 -0.90 -0.78
N ARG A 36 -7.14 -1.15 -1.35
CA ARG A 36 -7.91 -0.10 -2.03
C ARG A 36 -8.19 1.10 -1.12
N ILE A 37 -7.85 2.29 -1.59
CA ILE A 37 -8.13 3.56 -0.93
C ILE A 37 -8.86 4.47 -1.90
N LEU A 38 -9.98 5.06 -1.43
CA LEU A 38 -10.68 6.14 -2.12
C LEU A 38 -10.58 7.39 -1.24
N GLN A 39 -10.19 8.53 -1.82
CA GLN A 39 -10.03 9.79 -1.11
C GLN A 39 -10.78 10.91 -1.82
N ILE A 40 -11.36 11.80 -1.01
CA ILE A 40 -12.10 12.97 -1.47
C ILE A 40 -11.55 14.19 -0.71
N GLY A 41 -11.17 15.22 -1.45
CA GLY A 41 -10.66 16.47 -0.89
C GLY A 41 -11.40 17.68 -1.44
N ALA A 42 -11.81 18.60 -0.57
CA ALA A 42 -12.40 19.89 -0.95
C ALA A 42 -11.60 21.03 -0.32
N LYS A 43 -11.41 22.12 -1.07
CA LYS A 43 -10.81 23.36 -0.60
C LYS A 43 -11.79 24.50 -0.86
N PHE A 44 -12.12 25.24 0.20
CA PHE A 44 -12.95 26.44 0.13
C PHE A 44 -12.04 27.67 0.16
N LEU A 45 -12.30 28.61 -0.73
CA LEU A 45 -11.61 29.90 -0.81
C LEU A 45 -12.69 30.98 -0.77
N PHE A 46 -12.47 32.00 0.04
CA PHE A 46 -13.36 33.15 0.22
C PHE A 46 -12.63 34.41 -0.23
#